data_AF-A0A918MFT3-F1
#
_entry.id   AF-A0A918MFT3-F1
#
_cell.length_a   1.000
_cell.length_b   1.000
_cell.length_c   1.000
_cell.angle_alpha   90.00
_cell.angle_beta   90.00
_cell.angle_gamma   90.00
#
_symmetry.space_group_name_H-M   'P 1'
#
loop_
_entity.id
_entity.type
_entity.pdbx_description
1 polymer ?
#
loop_
_entity_poly.entity_id
_entity_poly.type
_entity_poly.pdbx_seq_one_letter_code
_entity_poly.pdbx_strand_id
1 'polypeptide(L)'
;MGFARLSGLSLCLALGACVGMPSGTTTPTTEDAPLAKGPPIRDIVTEFDEALSCMNGALPDSVTFAVGQIADNTGKEQYADGGTGKLVTQGAGDIVQSALFRAGLTVVNRRDPNIILAENNWGIRNVKLQRPADLYISGSITSLDYIPGGGAQLEIAGVGPRYRQTRILIGLDLALTAAHSGEVVANVPLQKQIYAEEMGFSSGRFFGETLVSLDAGGMEREALHFALRQMLSYATYDLLAQIAPEGKANACGAKISTFDAVKSGTAGKRSAVIAEVETAAKEAAKQPAQMPQGAAPGGAPRPQAAVAPAPGAPAKPMSDEARKLANSATSYAARAIASADAVVAAKTGPEAEAAASEAVRYMTLAIQALRAGAAAGLSGPEGDAAATVVEQAITATEAAQKMAAEKAGKAPGAEAPPVPDDAAPQTPAASPAAPVNPATGDSKVLGGAAP
;
A
#
# COMPACT_ATOMS: atom_id res chain seq x y z
N MET A 1 -72.84 -23.07 -7.02
CA MET A 1 -73.28 -22.64 -5.67
C MET A 1 -72.98 -23.75 -4.67
N GLY A 2 -72.33 -23.44 -3.54
CA GLY A 2 -72.31 -24.32 -2.37
C GLY A 2 -70.95 -24.92 -2.00
N PHE A 3 -70.27 -24.26 -1.06
CA PHE A 3 -69.06 -24.68 -0.34
C PHE A 3 -69.31 -25.81 0.67
N ALA A 4 -68.32 -26.68 0.90
CA ALA A 4 -67.95 -27.24 2.22
C ALA A 4 -66.61 -28.01 2.09
N ARG A 5 -65.45 -27.39 2.31
CA ARG A 5 -64.68 -27.35 3.57
C ARG A 5 -64.41 -28.73 4.21
N LEU A 6 -63.31 -29.37 3.80
CA LEU A 6 -62.58 -30.33 4.63
C LEU A 6 -61.10 -30.36 4.23
N SER A 7 -60.26 -29.65 4.99
CA SER A 7 -58.80 -29.88 5.16
C SER A 7 -58.19 -28.63 5.78
N GLY A 8 -58.55 -28.39 7.04
CA GLY A 8 -57.72 -27.59 7.93
C GLY A 8 -56.97 -28.57 8.84
N LEU A 9 -55.72 -28.23 9.14
CA LEU A 9 -54.92 -28.76 10.24
C LEU A 9 -54.00 -29.96 9.94
N SER A 10 -52.99 -29.79 9.07
CA SER A 10 -51.76 -30.62 9.17
C SER A 10 -50.54 -30.05 8.43
N LEU A 11 -50.10 -28.81 8.72
CA LEU A 11 -48.76 -28.35 8.29
C LEU A 11 -48.11 -27.26 9.16
N CYS A 12 -48.39 -27.21 10.46
CA CYS A 12 -47.78 -26.22 11.39
C CYS A 12 -46.79 -26.82 12.41
N LEU A 13 -46.26 -28.03 12.19
CA LEU A 13 -45.44 -28.75 13.19
C LEU A 13 -43.96 -28.95 12.82
N ALA A 14 -43.44 -28.28 11.78
CA ALA A 14 -42.05 -28.47 11.32
C ALA A 14 -41.07 -27.30 11.62
N LEU A 15 -41.43 -26.36 12.50
CA LEU A 15 -40.53 -25.28 12.96
C LEU A 15 -40.03 -25.44 14.41
N GLY A 16 -40.34 -26.58 15.04
CA GLY A 16 -39.82 -26.96 16.36
C GLY A 16 -38.51 -27.76 16.29
N ALA A 17 -37.72 -27.61 15.21
CA ALA A 17 -36.39 -28.20 15.17
C ALA A 17 -35.47 -27.36 16.08
N CYS A 18 -35.11 -27.98 17.20
CA CYS A 18 -34.17 -27.50 18.20
C CYS A 18 -33.09 -26.58 17.60
N VAL A 19 -33.09 -25.30 17.98
CA VAL A 19 -31.86 -24.53 18.11
C VAL A 19 -31.11 -25.09 19.33
N GLY A 20 -30.70 -26.36 19.20
CA GLY A 20 -29.54 -26.83 19.93
C GLY A 20 -28.38 -26.19 19.20
N MET A 21 -28.00 -24.98 19.61
CA MET A 21 -26.70 -24.45 19.24
C MET A 21 -25.69 -25.58 19.52
N PRO A 22 -24.83 -25.95 18.56
CA PRO A 22 -23.89 -27.04 18.77
C PRO A 22 -23.16 -26.79 20.09
N SER A 23 -23.17 -27.79 20.98
CA SER A 23 -22.54 -27.70 22.28
C SER A 23 -21.09 -27.23 22.09
N GLY A 24 -20.81 -25.96 22.46
CA GLY A 24 -19.52 -25.30 22.17
C GLY A 24 -19.59 -23.87 21.63
N THR A 25 -20.76 -23.30 21.30
CA THR A 25 -20.85 -21.90 20.82
C THR A 25 -20.65 -20.84 21.89
N THR A 26 -20.78 -21.20 23.17
CA THR A 26 -20.50 -20.31 24.30
C THR A 26 -19.66 -21.09 25.30
N THR A 27 -18.47 -20.57 25.61
CA THR A 27 -17.66 -21.09 26.71
C THR A 27 -18.08 -20.35 27.98
N PRO A 28 -18.38 -21.04 29.10
CA PRO A 28 -18.64 -20.38 30.37
C PRO A 28 -17.48 -19.47 30.78
N THR A 29 -17.76 -18.33 31.42
CA THR A 29 -16.71 -17.39 31.89
C THR A 29 -15.77 -17.97 32.96
N THR A 30 -16.05 -19.17 33.45
CA THR A 30 -15.25 -19.90 34.45
C THR A 30 -14.32 -20.95 33.83
N GLU A 31 -14.37 -21.14 32.51
CA GLU A 31 -13.56 -22.13 31.80
C GLU A 31 -12.84 -21.47 30.61
N ASP A 32 -11.59 -21.86 30.36
CA ASP A 32 -10.86 -21.39 29.19
C ASP A 32 -11.50 -21.96 27.92
N ALA A 33 -11.78 -21.09 26.95
CA ALA A 33 -12.30 -21.52 25.66
C ALA A 33 -11.26 -22.43 24.98
N PRO A 34 -11.67 -23.61 24.45
CA PRO A 34 -10.77 -24.46 23.70
C PRO A 34 -10.36 -23.72 22.43
N LEU A 35 -9.18 -23.08 22.46
CA LEU A 35 -8.61 -22.42 21.29
C LEU A 35 -8.15 -23.51 20.32
N ALA A 36 -8.65 -23.44 19.09
CA ALA A 36 -8.17 -24.28 18.01
C ALA A 36 -6.67 -24.02 17.82
N LYS A 37 -5.82 -24.97 18.23
CA LYS A 37 -4.37 -24.85 18.05
C LYS A 37 -4.07 -25.01 16.57
N GLY A 38 -3.54 -23.94 15.97
CA GLY A 38 -3.11 -23.95 14.58
C GLY A 38 -2.00 -24.98 14.31
N PRO A 39 -1.69 -25.23 13.03
CA PRO A 39 -0.60 -26.10 12.63
C PRO A 39 0.75 -25.61 13.23
N PRO A 40 1.72 -26.51 13.45
CA PRO A 40 3.02 -26.14 13.97
C PRO A 40 3.75 -25.19 13.02
N ILE A 41 4.70 -24.42 13.56
CA ILE A 41 5.61 -23.58 12.77
C ILE A 41 6.36 -24.50 11.78
N ARG A 42 6.47 -24.05 10.53
CA ARG A 42 7.19 -24.73 9.44
C ARG A 42 8.17 -23.77 8.80
N ASP A 43 9.24 -24.33 8.24
CA ASP A 43 10.16 -23.57 7.41
C ASP A 43 9.49 -23.18 6.09
N ILE A 44 9.87 -22.01 5.58
CA ILE A 44 9.40 -21.51 4.30
C ILE A 44 10.36 -21.99 3.23
N VAL A 45 9.98 -23.07 2.55
CA VAL A 45 10.74 -23.67 1.46
C VAL A 45 10.16 -23.23 0.13
N THR A 46 11.01 -22.77 -0.79
CA THR A 46 10.61 -22.46 -2.17
C THR A 46 11.28 -23.42 -3.16
N GLU A 47 10.71 -23.53 -4.35
CA GLU A 47 11.28 -24.32 -5.46
C GLU A 47 12.66 -23.81 -5.93
N PHE A 48 13.06 -22.61 -5.52
CA PHE A 48 14.33 -21.99 -5.89
C PHE A 48 15.43 -22.20 -4.85
N ASP A 49 15.12 -22.79 -3.69
CA ASP A 49 16.04 -22.90 -2.57
C ASP A 49 17.24 -23.79 -2.90
N GLU A 50 17.01 -24.89 -3.62
CA GLU A 50 18.07 -25.80 -4.07
C GLU A 50 18.99 -25.11 -5.09
N ALA A 51 18.41 -24.39 -6.05
CA ALA A 51 19.17 -23.65 -7.07
C ALA A 51 20.01 -22.54 -6.43
N LEU A 52 19.44 -21.78 -5.48
CA LEU A 52 20.18 -20.78 -4.70
C LEU A 52 21.32 -21.42 -3.93
N SER A 53 21.07 -22.49 -3.17
CA SER A 53 22.12 -23.17 -2.40
C SER A 53 23.26 -23.73 -3.28
N CYS A 54 22.93 -24.15 -4.51
CA CYS A 54 23.92 -24.60 -5.51
C CYS A 54 24.87 -23.47 -5.97
N MET A 55 24.43 -22.20 -5.90
CA MET A 55 25.25 -21.04 -6.24
C MET A 55 26.40 -20.80 -5.26
N ASN A 56 26.49 -21.54 -4.15
CA ASN A 56 27.59 -21.43 -3.20
C ASN A 56 28.95 -21.62 -3.88
N GLY A 57 29.85 -20.65 -3.73
CA GLY A 57 31.15 -20.58 -4.39
C GLY A 57 31.06 -20.33 -5.91
N ALA A 58 29.94 -19.81 -6.42
CA ALA A 58 29.85 -19.36 -7.83
C ALA A 58 30.57 -18.02 -8.04
N LEU A 59 30.67 -17.23 -6.98
CA LEU A 59 31.29 -15.93 -6.93
C LEU A 59 32.42 -15.95 -5.90
N PRO A 60 33.47 -15.13 -6.07
CA PRO A 60 34.57 -15.07 -5.11
C PRO A 60 34.12 -14.49 -3.76
N ASP A 61 34.57 -15.09 -2.65
CA ASP A 61 34.24 -14.68 -1.28
C ASP A 61 34.66 -13.26 -0.93
N SER A 62 35.56 -12.66 -1.74
CA SER A 62 35.98 -11.27 -1.59
C SER A 62 34.84 -10.30 -1.87
N VAL A 63 33.96 -10.63 -2.83
CA VAL A 63 32.86 -9.76 -3.25
C VAL A 63 31.75 -9.78 -2.21
N THR A 64 31.35 -8.59 -1.76
CA THR A 64 30.25 -8.42 -0.81
C THR A 64 28.99 -7.90 -1.47
N PHE A 65 27.86 -8.40 -0.96
CA PHE A 65 26.54 -8.01 -1.39
C PHE A 65 25.85 -7.20 -0.29
N ALA A 66 25.09 -6.19 -0.67
CA ALA A 66 24.10 -5.55 0.17
C ALA A 66 22.72 -5.63 -0.47
N VAL A 67 21.67 -5.47 0.34
CA VAL A 67 20.31 -5.27 -0.16
C VAL A 67 19.91 -3.85 0.19
N GLY A 68 19.57 -3.09 -0.85
CA GLY A 68 18.99 -1.76 -0.76
C GLY A 68 17.50 -1.81 -0.49
N GLN A 69 16.81 -0.70 -0.80
CA GLN A 69 15.36 -0.68 -0.70
C GLN A 69 14.73 -1.50 -1.82
N ILE A 70 13.75 -2.32 -1.43
CA ILE A 70 12.83 -3.01 -2.33
C ILE A 70 11.43 -2.56 -1.92
N ALA A 71 10.99 -1.45 -2.49
CA ALA A 71 9.77 -0.77 -2.08
C ALA A 71 8.53 -1.44 -2.70
N ASP A 72 7.42 -1.42 -1.97
CA ASP A 72 6.11 -1.68 -2.53
C ASP A 72 5.58 -0.41 -3.21
N ASN A 73 5.70 -0.37 -4.54
CA ASN A 73 5.21 0.71 -5.38
C ASN A 73 3.85 0.40 -6.01
N THR A 74 3.19 -0.69 -5.58
CA THR A 74 1.88 -1.07 -6.12
C THR A 74 0.75 -0.14 -5.65
N GLY A 75 0.96 0.52 -4.50
CA GLY A 75 -0.02 1.41 -3.88
C GLY A 75 -1.30 0.71 -3.41
N LYS A 76 -1.32 -0.62 -3.37
CA LYS A 76 -2.52 -1.38 -3.02
C LYS A 76 -2.64 -1.57 -1.51
N GLU A 77 -3.76 -1.13 -0.97
CA GLU A 77 -4.12 -1.27 0.44
C GLU A 77 -5.49 -1.93 0.58
N GLN A 78 -5.63 -2.74 1.62
CA GLN A 78 -6.90 -3.32 2.01
C GLN A 78 -7.53 -2.43 3.07
N TYR A 79 -8.76 -1.98 2.79
CA TYR A 79 -9.57 -1.16 3.70
C TYR A 79 -10.88 -1.85 4.11
N ALA A 80 -11.17 -3.04 3.58
CA ALA A 80 -12.37 -3.81 3.88
C ALA A 80 -12.04 -5.05 4.72
N ASP A 81 -13.05 -5.58 5.44
CA ASP A 81 -13.00 -6.81 6.24
C ASP A 81 -12.10 -6.77 7.50
N GLY A 82 -12.13 -5.63 8.22
CA GLY A 82 -11.51 -5.53 9.55
C GLY A 82 -9.97 -5.54 9.56
N GLY A 83 -9.34 -5.54 8.38
CA GLY A 83 -7.91 -5.32 8.21
C GLY A 83 -7.66 -4.00 7.50
N THR A 84 -6.88 -3.11 8.12
CA THR A 84 -6.25 -1.98 7.46
C THR A 84 -4.80 -2.32 7.21
N GLY A 85 -4.32 -2.21 5.98
CA GLY A 85 -2.90 -2.45 5.69
C GLY A 85 -2.54 -2.64 4.22
N LYS A 86 -1.23 -2.66 3.96
CA LYS A 86 -0.66 -2.92 2.63
C LYS A 86 -0.98 -4.35 2.20
N LEU A 87 -1.46 -4.51 0.95
CA LEU A 87 -1.74 -5.83 0.37
C LEU A 87 -0.47 -6.62 0.02
N VAL A 88 0.66 -5.91 -0.11
CA VAL A 88 1.97 -6.46 -0.47
C VAL A 88 2.92 -6.37 0.73
N THR A 89 3.87 -7.30 0.79
CA THR A 89 4.85 -7.33 1.89
C THR A 89 5.78 -6.11 1.86
N GLN A 90 6.04 -5.55 3.03
CA GLN A 90 7.04 -4.49 3.23
C GLN A 90 8.43 -5.06 3.57
N GLY A 91 8.56 -6.40 3.59
CA GLY A 91 9.77 -7.13 3.94
C GLY A 91 10.49 -7.74 2.74
N ALA A 92 10.25 -7.26 1.52
CA ALA A 92 10.83 -7.85 0.31
C ALA A 92 12.37 -7.86 0.34
N GLY A 93 13.00 -6.82 0.90
CA GLY A 93 14.44 -6.77 1.12
C GLY A 93 14.98 -7.88 2.02
N ASP A 94 14.24 -8.27 3.07
CA ASP A 94 14.68 -9.35 3.98
C ASP A 94 14.61 -10.72 3.30
N ILE A 95 13.64 -10.90 2.38
CA ILE A 95 13.53 -12.10 1.55
C ILE A 95 14.74 -12.23 0.63
N VAL A 96 15.11 -11.16 -0.07
CA VAL A 96 16.29 -11.14 -0.95
C VAL A 96 17.58 -11.33 -0.14
N GLN A 97 17.71 -10.70 1.03
CA GLN A 97 18.85 -10.90 1.92
C GLN A 97 18.98 -12.36 2.37
N SER A 98 17.85 -13.01 2.70
CA SER A 98 17.82 -14.43 3.04
C SER A 98 18.20 -15.32 1.85
N ALA A 99 17.78 -14.97 0.64
CA ALA A 99 18.13 -15.69 -0.58
C ALA A 99 19.63 -15.58 -0.93
N LEU A 100 20.22 -14.39 -0.79
CA LEU A 100 21.66 -14.18 -0.95
C LEU A 100 22.48 -14.96 0.08
N PHE A 101 22.03 -14.97 1.34
CA PHE A 101 22.68 -15.76 2.39
C PHE A 101 22.59 -17.27 2.11
N ARG A 102 21.43 -17.74 1.64
CA ARG A 102 21.22 -19.12 1.20
C ARG A 102 22.11 -19.51 0.02
N ALA A 103 22.46 -18.55 -0.85
CA ALA A 103 23.41 -18.73 -1.94
C ALA A 103 24.89 -18.77 -1.50
N GLY A 104 25.18 -18.69 -0.19
CA GLY A 104 26.54 -18.76 0.35
C GLY A 104 27.37 -17.49 0.15
N LEU A 105 26.73 -16.36 -0.17
CA LEU A 105 27.42 -15.10 -0.42
C LEU A 105 27.67 -14.32 0.87
N THR A 106 28.72 -13.49 0.89
CA THR A 106 28.91 -12.55 1.99
C THR A 106 27.91 -11.39 1.84
N VAL A 107 26.96 -11.29 2.75
CA VAL A 107 25.98 -10.19 2.78
C VAL A 107 26.27 -9.23 3.93
N VAL A 108 26.36 -7.93 3.63
CA VAL A 108 26.48 -6.85 4.61
C VAL A 108 25.13 -6.15 4.80
N ASN A 109 24.75 -5.89 6.05
CA ASN A 109 23.49 -5.20 6.34
C ASN A 109 23.63 -3.69 6.07
N ARG A 110 22.88 -3.20 5.08
CA ARG A 110 22.72 -1.77 4.76
C ARG A 110 21.26 -1.31 4.77
N ARG A 111 20.33 -2.22 5.10
CA ARG A 111 18.89 -1.94 5.12
C ARG A 111 18.47 -1.19 6.39
N ASP A 112 19.16 -1.46 7.50
CA ASP A 112 19.07 -0.69 8.74
C ASP A 112 20.44 -0.13 9.13
N PRO A 113 20.85 1.02 8.55
CA PRO A 113 22.13 1.64 8.86
C PRO A 113 22.12 2.36 10.22
N ASN A 114 20.97 2.50 10.89
CA ASN A 114 20.86 3.35 12.08
C ASN A 114 21.78 2.90 13.20
N ILE A 115 21.86 1.59 13.44
CA ILE A 115 22.73 1.02 14.48
C ILE A 115 24.21 1.29 14.12
N ILE A 116 24.58 1.05 12.87
CA ILE A 116 25.94 1.30 12.34
C ILE A 116 26.34 2.77 12.52
N LEU A 117 25.42 3.69 12.19
CA LEU A 117 25.65 5.13 12.29
C LEU A 117 25.68 5.60 13.74
N ALA A 118 24.80 5.06 14.61
CA ALA A 118 24.77 5.38 16.03
C ALA A 118 26.06 4.94 16.73
N GLU A 119 26.52 3.69 16.52
CA GLU A 119 27.79 3.21 17.07
C GLU A 119 28.99 4.03 16.57
N ASN A 120 28.94 4.49 15.33
CA ASN A 120 29.96 5.40 14.79
C ASN A 120 29.93 6.78 15.44
N ASN A 121 28.74 7.37 15.62
CA ASN A 121 28.58 8.67 16.25
C ASN A 121 28.94 8.64 17.74
N TRP A 122 28.71 7.52 18.42
CA TRP A 122 29.14 7.29 19.79
C TRP A 122 30.62 6.92 19.92
N GLY A 123 31.34 6.75 18.81
CA GLY A 123 32.76 6.38 18.80
C GLY A 123 33.03 4.95 19.25
N ILE A 124 32.03 4.08 19.30
CA ILE A 124 32.18 2.66 19.67
C ILE A 124 32.86 1.88 18.54
N ARG A 125 32.48 2.16 17.28
CA ARG A 125 33.07 1.55 16.09
C ARG A 125 33.33 2.60 15.03
N ASN A 126 34.37 2.43 14.22
CA ASN A 126 34.60 3.31 13.08
C ASN A 126 33.92 2.73 11.83
N VAL A 127 33.04 3.50 11.19
CA VAL A 127 32.35 3.09 9.96
C VAL A 127 33.33 2.71 8.84
N LYS A 128 34.53 3.31 8.83
CA LYS A 128 35.57 3.04 7.83
C LYS A 128 36.20 1.65 7.95
N LEU A 129 36.05 0.99 9.09
CA LEU A 129 36.52 -0.39 9.31
C LEU A 129 35.47 -1.43 8.94
N GLN A 130 34.24 -1.00 8.63
CA GLN A 130 33.21 -1.92 8.20
C GLN A 130 33.49 -2.40 6.77
N ARG A 131 33.15 -3.66 6.51
CA ARG A 131 33.26 -4.23 5.18
C ARG A 131 32.38 -3.40 4.20
N PRO A 132 32.96 -2.85 3.12
CA PRO A 132 32.18 -2.15 2.10
C PRO A 132 31.25 -3.14 1.39
N ALA A 133 30.21 -2.62 0.75
CA ALA A 133 29.39 -3.38 -0.18
C ALA A 133 29.95 -3.16 -1.59
N ASP A 134 30.28 -4.22 -2.32
CA ASP A 134 30.78 -4.11 -3.69
C ASP A 134 29.63 -4.10 -4.71
N LEU A 135 28.62 -4.92 -4.43
CA LEU A 135 27.39 -5.03 -5.20
C LEU A 135 26.18 -4.82 -4.28
N TYR A 136 25.11 -4.22 -4.81
CA TYR A 136 23.84 -4.15 -4.09
C TYR A 136 22.65 -4.42 -4.98
N ILE A 137 21.64 -5.09 -4.43
CA ILE A 137 20.35 -5.33 -5.10
C ILE A 137 19.36 -4.29 -4.60
N SER A 138 18.66 -3.63 -5.53
CA SER A 138 17.59 -2.69 -5.22
C SER A 138 16.47 -2.82 -6.26
N GLY A 139 15.28 -2.32 -5.95
CA GLY A 139 14.18 -2.38 -6.89
C GLY A 139 12.84 -2.06 -6.26
N SER A 140 11.77 -2.58 -6.87
CA SER A 140 10.43 -2.41 -6.34
C SER A 140 9.47 -3.48 -6.84
N ILE A 141 8.39 -3.66 -6.10
CA ILE A 141 7.21 -4.38 -6.56
C ILE A 141 6.36 -3.33 -7.28
N THR A 142 6.31 -3.43 -8.60
CA THR A 142 5.87 -2.36 -9.49
C THR A 142 4.37 -2.41 -9.77
N SER A 143 3.76 -3.59 -9.77
CA SER A 143 2.32 -3.72 -10.02
C SER A 143 1.65 -4.82 -9.19
N LEU A 144 0.38 -4.58 -8.86
CA LEU A 144 -0.54 -5.58 -8.33
C LEU A 144 -1.92 -5.31 -8.92
N ASP A 145 -2.27 -6.03 -9.97
CA ASP A 145 -3.51 -5.81 -10.74
C ASP A 145 -4.48 -6.98 -10.59
N TYR A 146 -5.72 -6.67 -10.24
CA TYR A 146 -6.81 -7.64 -10.19
C TYR A 146 -7.53 -7.65 -11.53
N ILE A 147 -7.35 -8.72 -12.29
CA ILE A 147 -7.98 -8.91 -13.59
C ILE A 147 -9.21 -9.80 -13.41
N PRO A 148 -10.41 -9.35 -13.84
CA PRO A 148 -11.57 -10.21 -13.84
C PRO A 148 -11.32 -11.43 -14.74
N GLY A 149 -11.65 -12.62 -14.24
CA GLY A 149 -11.63 -13.84 -15.02
C GLY A 149 -13.02 -14.14 -15.60
N GLY A 150 -13.18 -15.39 -16.04
CA GLY A 150 -14.50 -15.90 -16.43
C GLY A 150 -15.38 -16.17 -15.22
N GLY A 151 -16.68 -16.32 -15.46
CA GLY A 151 -17.62 -16.77 -14.45
C GLY A 151 -18.88 -17.29 -15.10
N ALA A 152 -19.55 -18.19 -14.42
CA ALA A 152 -20.86 -18.69 -14.81
C ALA A 152 -21.75 -18.70 -13.57
N GLN A 153 -22.95 -18.14 -13.70
CA GLN A 153 -23.97 -18.25 -12.68
C GLN A 153 -25.27 -18.69 -13.32
N LEU A 154 -25.92 -19.68 -12.72
CA LEU A 154 -27.25 -20.12 -13.10
C LEU A 154 -28.11 -20.05 -11.85
N GLU A 155 -29.16 -19.25 -11.90
CA GLU A 155 -30.04 -19.06 -10.75
C GLU A 155 -31.49 -19.25 -11.20
N ILE A 156 -32.19 -20.16 -10.52
CA ILE A 156 -33.61 -20.45 -10.77
C ILE A 156 -34.35 -20.18 -9.46
N ALA A 157 -35.25 -19.21 -9.47
CA ALA A 157 -36.06 -18.83 -8.31
C ALA A 157 -35.23 -18.52 -7.05
N GLY A 158 -34.11 -17.82 -7.21
CA GLY A 158 -33.24 -17.46 -6.08
C GLY A 158 -32.15 -18.47 -5.78
N VAL A 159 -32.12 -19.62 -6.46
CA VAL A 159 -31.26 -20.76 -6.10
C VAL A 159 -30.40 -21.18 -7.28
N GLY A 160 -29.09 -21.31 -7.04
CA GLY A 160 -28.24 -22.04 -7.96
C GLY A 160 -26.74 -21.81 -7.81
N PRO A 161 -25.94 -22.48 -8.65
CA PRO A 161 -24.50 -22.43 -8.58
C PRO A 161 -23.94 -21.11 -9.12
N ARG A 162 -22.86 -20.66 -8.49
CA ARG A 162 -22.00 -19.57 -8.94
C ARG A 162 -20.57 -20.09 -9.08
N TYR A 163 -19.94 -19.78 -10.19
CA TYR A 163 -18.51 -19.97 -10.41
C TYR A 163 -17.91 -18.64 -10.82
N ARG A 164 -16.87 -18.20 -10.11
CA ARG A 164 -16.12 -16.98 -10.44
C ARG A 164 -14.65 -17.31 -10.47
N GLN A 165 -13.99 -16.88 -11.53
CA GLN A 165 -12.56 -16.88 -11.65
C GLN A 165 -12.06 -15.44 -11.57
N THR A 166 -11.01 -15.22 -10.79
CA THR A 166 -10.29 -13.96 -10.73
C THR A 166 -8.81 -14.24 -10.95
N ARG A 167 -8.10 -13.27 -11.53
CA ARG A 167 -6.66 -13.36 -11.77
C ARG A 167 -5.99 -12.18 -11.10
N ILE A 168 -4.80 -12.39 -10.57
CA ILE A 168 -4.00 -11.34 -9.94
C ILE A 168 -2.65 -11.33 -10.64
N LEU A 169 -2.29 -10.20 -11.25
CA LEU A 169 -0.96 -9.99 -11.80
C LEU A 169 -0.10 -9.28 -10.76
N ILE A 170 1.09 -9.82 -10.52
CA ILE A 170 2.12 -9.17 -9.71
C ILE A 170 3.33 -8.93 -10.60
N GLY A 171 3.82 -7.69 -10.61
CA GLY A 171 5.07 -7.29 -11.25
C GLY A 171 6.12 -6.87 -10.22
N LEU A 172 7.38 -7.23 -10.46
CA LEU A 172 8.52 -6.69 -9.73
C LEU A 172 9.71 -6.48 -10.66
N ASP A 173 10.54 -5.52 -10.32
CA ASP A 173 11.75 -5.17 -11.06
C ASP A 173 12.90 -5.03 -10.07
N LEU A 174 13.94 -5.86 -10.23
CA LEU A 174 15.15 -5.79 -9.41
C LEU A 174 16.38 -5.54 -10.28
N ALA A 175 17.27 -4.68 -9.78
CA ALA A 175 18.54 -4.36 -10.39
C ALA A 175 19.68 -4.68 -9.42
N LEU A 176 20.77 -5.23 -9.97
CA LEU A 176 22.05 -5.41 -9.29
C LEU A 176 23.00 -4.31 -9.78
N THR A 177 23.54 -3.53 -8.85
CA THR A 177 24.36 -2.36 -9.15
C THR A 177 25.73 -2.46 -8.49
N ALA A 178 26.77 -2.07 -9.22
CA ALA A 178 28.12 -1.94 -8.69
C ALA A 178 28.26 -0.67 -7.86
N ALA A 179 28.64 -0.80 -6.58
CA ALA A 179 28.69 0.33 -5.66
C ALA A 179 29.79 1.35 -5.99
N HIS A 180 30.87 0.91 -6.64
CA HIS A 180 32.01 1.76 -6.97
C HIS A 180 31.77 2.66 -8.19
N SER A 181 31.00 2.18 -9.18
CA SER A 181 30.73 2.90 -10.44
C SER A 181 29.28 3.40 -10.57
N GLY A 182 28.34 2.79 -9.84
CA GLY A 182 26.91 3.00 -10.02
C GLY A 182 26.32 2.33 -11.26
N GLU A 183 27.09 1.54 -12.02
CA GLU A 183 26.59 0.82 -13.20
C GLU A 183 25.66 -0.32 -12.77
N VAL A 184 24.49 -0.42 -13.42
CA VAL A 184 23.59 -1.57 -13.28
C VAL A 184 24.17 -2.73 -14.09
N VAL A 185 24.64 -3.76 -13.39
CA VAL A 185 25.38 -4.87 -13.98
C VAL A 185 24.48 -6.05 -14.37
N ALA A 186 23.33 -6.19 -13.71
CA ALA A 186 22.29 -7.15 -14.03
C ALA A 186 20.93 -6.56 -13.68
N ASN A 187 19.90 -6.95 -14.42
CA ASN A 187 18.54 -6.48 -14.22
C ASN A 187 17.55 -7.61 -14.51
N VAL A 188 16.51 -7.73 -13.69
CA VAL A 188 15.48 -8.75 -13.85
C VAL A 188 14.08 -8.15 -13.64
N PRO A 189 13.32 -7.97 -14.73
CA PRO A 189 11.89 -7.71 -14.66
C PRO A 189 11.13 -9.04 -14.59
N LEU A 190 10.24 -9.21 -13.62
CA LEU A 190 9.41 -10.41 -13.47
C LEU A 190 7.94 -10.07 -13.30
N GLN A 191 7.11 -10.91 -13.90
CA GLN A 191 5.66 -10.86 -13.71
C GLN A 191 5.11 -12.26 -13.50
N LYS A 192 4.25 -12.44 -12.50
CA LYS A 192 3.53 -13.69 -12.25
C LYS A 192 2.03 -13.42 -12.20
N GLN A 193 1.28 -14.34 -12.79
CA GLN A 193 -0.18 -14.36 -12.70
C GLN A 193 -0.63 -15.44 -11.70
N ILE A 194 -1.34 -15.01 -10.67
CA ILE A 194 -1.98 -15.87 -9.68
C ILE A 194 -3.43 -16.09 -10.10
N TYR A 195 -3.85 -17.35 -10.08
CA TYR A 195 -5.23 -17.73 -10.34
C TYR A 195 -5.98 -17.91 -9.03
N ALA A 196 -7.22 -17.43 -9.02
CA ALA A 196 -8.17 -17.54 -7.94
C ALA A 196 -9.49 -18.07 -8.52
N GLU A 197 -10.03 -19.11 -7.93
CA GLU A 197 -11.34 -19.64 -8.27
C GLU A 197 -12.22 -19.70 -7.03
N GLU A 198 -13.50 -19.40 -7.26
CA GLU A 198 -14.54 -19.46 -6.27
C GLU A 198 -15.69 -20.25 -6.86
N MET A 199 -16.06 -21.32 -6.17
CA MET A 199 -17.23 -22.12 -6.45
C MET A 199 -18.19 -21.97 -5.29
N GLY A 200 -19.41 -21.55 -5.58
CA GLY A 200 -20.43 -21.32 -4.58
C GLY A 200 -21.78 -21.80 -5.04
N PHE A 201 -22.68 -21.88 -4.08
CA PHE A 201 -24.09 -22.14 -4.24
C PHE A 201 -24.81 -21.16 -3.33
N SER A 202 -25.65 -20.33 -3.94
CA SER A 202 -26.46 -19.36 -3.22
C SER A 202 -27.93 -19.72 -3.34
N SER A 203 -28.67 -19.59 -2.25
CA SER A 203 -30.13 -19.70 -2.22
C SER A 203 -30.71 -18.50 -1.48
N GLY A 204 -31.45 -17.64 -2.16
CA GLY A 204 -32.12 -16.47 -1.59
C GLY A 204 -33.61 -16.48 -1.90
N ARG A 205 -34.48 -16.34 -0.88
CA ARG A 205 -35.92 -16.18 -1.08
C ARG A 205 -36.49 -15.12 -0.17
N PHE A 206 -37.39 -14.29 -0.72
CA PHE A 206 -38.16 -13.32 0.04
C PHE A 206 -39.39 -13.96 0.69
N PHE A 207 -39.60 -13.68 1.97
CA PHE A 207 -40.80 -13.98 2.74
C PHE A 207 -41.40 -12.66 3.24
N GLY A 208 -42.39 -12.13 2.51
CA GLY A 208 -42.90 -10.77 2.74
C GLY A 208 -41.83 -9.73 2.40
N GLU A 209 -41.39 -8.97 3.40
CA GLU A 209 -40.32 -7.96 3.28
C GLU A 209 -38.93 -8.51 3.69
N THR A 210 -38.84 -9.76 4.17
CA THR A 210 -37.59 -10.35 4.68
C THR A 210 -36.91 -11.21 3.62
N LEU A 211 -35.64 -10.94 3.29
CA LEU A 211 -34.80 -11.81 2.49
C LEU A 211 -34.13 -12.85 3.39
N VAL A 212 -34.34 -14.13 3.10
CA VAL A 212 -33.59 -15.22 3.70
C VAL A 212 -32.62 -15.74 2.66
N SER A 213 -31.32 -15.60 2.91
CA SER A 213 -30.26 -16.16 2.07
C SER A 213 -29.42 -17.20 2.81
N LEU A 214 -28.99 -18.21 2.07
CA LEU A 214 -28.00 -19.19 2.47
C LEU A 214 -26.97 -19.27 1.36
N ASP A 215 -25.71 -19.06 1.73
CA ASP A 215 -24.57 -19.11 0.83
C ASP A 215 -23.60 -20.16 1.34
N ALA A 216 -23.20 -21.07 0.45
CA ALA A 216 -22.19 -22.08 0.72
C ALA A 216 -21.19 -22.09 -0.42
N GLY A 217 -19.89 -22.10 -0.15
CA GLY A 217 -18.89 -22.08 -1.20
C GLY A 217 -17.48 -22.35 -0.70
N GLY A 218 -16.62 -22.71 -1.65
CA GLY A 218 -15.18 -22.87 -1.47
C GLY A 218 -14.43 -21.87 -2.35
N MET A 219 -13.29 -21.40 -1.85
CA MET A 219 -12.36 -20.56 -2.59
C MET A 219 -10.98 -21.19 -2.61
N GLU A 220 -10.38 -21.28 -3.78
CA GLU A 220 -8.99 -21.72 -3.97
C GLU A 220 -8.19 -20.59 -4.59
N ARG A 221 -7.09 -20.22 -3.93
CA ARG A 221 -6.23 -19.11 -4.36
C ARG A 221 -4.79 -19.42 -3.98
N GLU A 222 -3.85 -19.13 -4.87
CA GLU A 222 -2.43 -19.13 -4.49
C GLU A 222 -2.20 -18.04 -3.43
N ALA A 223 -1.37 -18.36 -2.43
CA ALA A 223 -1.01 -17.40 -1.40
C ALA A 223 -0.12 -16.29 -1.98
N LEU A 224 -0.65 -15.07 -2.03
CA LEU A 224 0.01 -13.88 -2.62
C LEU A 224 1.44 -13.67 -2.11
N HIS A 225 1.64 -13.72 -0.78
CA HIS A 225 2.96 -13.52 -0.18
C HIS A 225 3.91 -14.70 -0.41
N PHE A 226 3.39 -15.92 -0.59
CA PHE A 226 4.22 -17.06 -0.94
C PHE A 226 4.69 -16.97 -2.39
N ALA A 227 3.78 -16.63 -3.30
CA ALA A 227 4.08 -16.38 -4.70
C ALA A 227 5.12 -15.25 -4.87
N LEU A 228 4.98 -14.16 -4.11
CA LEU A 228 5.94 -13.07 -4.11
C LEU A 228 7.31 -13.50 -3.58
N ARG A 229 7.36 -14.32 -2.51
CA ARG A 229 8.63 -14.87 -2.02
C ARG A 229 9.31 -15.76 -3.06
N GLN A 230 8.54 -16.57 -3.77
CA GLN A 230 9.02 -17.37 -4.90
C GLN A 230 9.62 -16.46 -5.99
N MET A 231 8.89 -15.41 -6.41
CA MET A 231 9.38 -14.47 -7.42
C MET A 231 10.68 -13.77 -6.99
N LEU A 232 10.79 -13.30 -5.75
CA LEU A 232 12.00 -12.65 -5.24
C LEU A 232 13.18 -13.62 -5.12
N SER A 233 12.92 -14.88 -4.76
CA SER A 233 13.95 -15.93 -4.69
C SER A 233 14.48 -16.26 -6.09
N TYR A 234 13.58 -16.38 -7.08
CA TYR A 234 13.96 -16.56 -8.47
C TYR A 234 14.70 -15.33 -9.05
N ALA A 235 14.22 -14.13 -8.77
CA ALA A 235 14.87 -12.88 -9.20
C ALA A 235 16.31 -12.80 -8.66
N THR A 236 16.50 -13.16 -7.40
CA THR A 236 17.84 -13.21 -6.78
C THR A 236 18.72 -14.23 -7.50
N TYR A 237 18.19 -15.42 -7.78
CA TYR A 237 18.91 -16.44 -8.53
C TYR A 237 19.29 -15.94 -9.95
N ASP A 238 18.37 -15.34 -10.70
CA ASP A 238 18.64 -14.88 -12.08
C ASP A 238 19.66 -13.74 -12.10
N LEU A 239 19.58 -12.78 -11.17
CA LEU A 239 20.61 -11.73 -11.02
C LEU A 239 21.99 -12.32 -10.76
N LEU A 240 22.09 -13.36 -9.92
CA LEU A 240 23.35 -14.06 -9.67
C LEU A 240 23.81 -14.86 -10.89
N ALA A 241 22.88 -15.51 -11.60
CA ALA A 241 23.18 -16.28 -12.80
C ALA A 241 23.73 -15.40 -13.94
N GLN A 242 23.30 -14.13 -14.03
CA GLN A 242 23.80 -13.17 -15.01
C GLN A 242 25.27 -12.76 -14.78
N ILE A 243 25.78 -12.86 -13.56
CA ILE A 243 27.17 -12.50 -13.23
C ILE A 243 28.07 -13.72 -12.90
N ALA A 244 27.47 -14.87 -12.61
CA ALA A 244 28.20 -16.09 -12.32
C ALA A 244 28.78 -16.76 -13.59
N PRO A 245 29.78 -17.65 -13.45
CA PRO A 245 30.24 -18.48 -14.55
C PRO A 245 29.10 -19.30 -15.16
N GLU A 246 28.96 -19.24 -16.49
CA GLU A 246 27.83 -19.84 -17.22
C GLU A 246 27.63 -21.33 -16.93
N GLY A 247 28.71 -22.11 -16.82
CA GLY A 247 28.62 -23.54 -16.50
C GLY A 247 27.97 -23.80 -15.13
N LYS A 248 28.26 -22.94 -14.13
CA LYS A 248 27.70 -23.07 -12.79
C LYS A 248 26.27 -22.54 -12.72
N ALA A 249 26.00 -21.41 -13.36
CA ALA A 249 24.64 -20.88 -13.51
C ALA A 249 23.71 -21.92 -14.15
N ASN A 250 24.09 -22.51 -15.27
CA ASN A 250 23.27 -23.52 -15.95
C ASN A 250 23.08 -24.80 -15.11
N ALA A 251 24.13 -25.27 -14.44
CA ALA A 251 24.05 -26.45 -13.59
C ALA A 251 23.12 -26.26 -12.37
N CYS A 252 23.13 -25.07 -11.77
CA CYS A 252 22.24 -24.74 -10.67
C CYS A 252 20.82 -24.43 -11.13
N GLY A 253 20.66 -23.82 -12.31
CA GLY A 253 19.38 -23.57 -12.93
C GLY A 253 18.60 -24.83 -13.26
N ALA A 254 19.30 -25.90 -13.66
CA ALA A 254 18.70 -27.21 -13.89
C ALA A 254 18.04 -27.84 -12.64
N LYS A 255 18.26 -27.28 -11.44
CA LYS A 255 17.57 -27.68 -10.20
C LYS A 255 16.20 -27.03 -10.02
N ILE A 256 15.87 -26.02 -10.81
CA ILE A 256 14.56 -25.36 -10.80
C ILE A 256 13.62 -26.23 -11.62
N SER A 257 12.55 -26.76 -10.99
CA SER A 257 11.55 -27.63 -11.64
C SER A 257 10.92 -27.03 -12.89
N THR A 258 10.95 -25.71 -13.01
CA THR A 258 10.29 -24.91 -14.05
C THR A 258 11.30 -24.14 -14.91
N PHE A 259 12.58 -24.52 -14.89
CA PHE A 259 13.68 -23.77 -15.53
C PHE A 259 13.43 -23.47 -17.02
N ASP A 260 12.85 -24.41 -17.76
CA ASP A 260 12.58 -24.26 -19.20
C ASP A 260 11.52 -23.19 -19.51
N ALA A 261 10.66 -22.85 -18.54
CA ALA A 261 9.59 -21.86 -18.72
C ALA A 261 10.09 -20.42 -18.56
N VAL A 262 11.26 -20.21 -17.94
CA VAL A 262 11.80 -18.87 -17.69
C VAL A 262 13.12 -18.70 -18.42
N LYS A 263 13.05 -18.14 -19.63
CA LYS A 263 14.25 -17.74 -20.37
C LYS A 263 14.99 -16.69 -19.54
N SER A 264 16.23 -16.98 -19.15
CA SER A 264 17.09 -16.02 -18.44
C SER A 264 17.11 -14.70 -19.21
N GLY A 265 16.57 -13.67 -18.56
CA GLY A 265 16.31 -12.37 -19.17
C GLY A 265 17.58 -11.56 -19.18
N THR A 266 18.04 -11.21 -20.38
CA THR A 266 19.15 -10.27 -20.65
C THR A 266 20.54 -10.79 -20.31
N ALA A 267 21.38 -10.93 -21.33
CA ALA A 267 22.80 -11.22 -21.16
C ALA A 267 23.50 -10.00 -20.52
N GLY A 268 23.62 -10.00 -19.19
CA GLY A 268 24.55 -9.09 -18.49
C GLY A 268 25.98 -9.26 -19.01
N LYS A 269 26.84 -8.26 -18.81
CA LYS A 269 28.28 -8.33 -19.15
C LYS A 269 29.00 -9.30 -18.19
N ARG A 270 28.81 -10.61 -18.40
CA ARG A 270 29.01 -11.69 -17.41
C ARG A 270 30.38 -11.73 -16.72
N SER A 271 31.48 -11.58 -17.45
CA SER A 271 32.84 -11.84 -16.91
C SER A 271 33.67 -10.59 -16.63
N ALA A 272 33.52 -9.54 -17.44
CA ALA A 272 34.29 -8.31 -17.29
C ALA A 272 33.93 -7.55 -16.00
N VAL A 273 32.64 -7.52 -15.68
CA VAL A 273 32.12 -6.85 -14.48
C VAL A 273 32.67 -7.49 -13.21
N ILE A 274 32.70 -8.81 -13.10
CA ILE A 274 33.20 -9.46 -11.87
C ILE A 274 34.68 -9.18 -11.67
N ALA A 275 35.49 -9.22 -12.74
CA ALA A 275 36.90 -8.88 -12.64
C ALA A 275 37.10 -7.44 -12.19
N GLU A 276 36.32 -6.49 -12.73
CA GLU A 276 36.35 -5.08 -12.36
C GLU A 276 35.92 -4.86 -10.90
N VAL A 277 34.80 -5.46 -10.50
CA VAL A 277 34.29 -5.43 -9.12
C VAL A 277 35.29 -6.06 -8.16
N GLU A 278 35.93 -7.16 -8.51
CA GLU A 278 36.94 -7.80 -7.66
C GLU A 278 38.20 -6.95 -7.56
N THR A 279 38.64 -6.29 -8.63
CA THR A 279 39.74 -5.32 -8.57
C THR A 279 39.39 -4.13 -7.69
N ALA A 280 38.20 -3.55 -7.84
CA ALA A 280 37.71 -2.46 -7.01
C ALA A 280 37.59 -2.88 -5.54
N ALA A 281 37.10 -4.09 -5.27
CA ALA A 281 37.00 -4.65 -3.91
C ALA A 281 38.39 -4.83 -3.27
N LYS A 282 39.38 -5.32 -4.04
CA LYS A 282 40.77 -5.44 -3.58
C LYS A 282 41.44 -4.09 -3.38
N GLU A 283 41.12 -3.08 -4.18
CA GLU A 283 41.60 -1.71 -3.99
C GLU A 283 40.97 -1.04 -2.75
N ALA A 284 39.66 -1.20 -2.57
CA ALA A 284 38.96 -0.74 -1.38
C ALA A 284 39.51 -1.38 -0.10
N ALA A 285 39.88 -2.67 -0.15
CA ALA A 285 40.53 -3.37 0.96
C ALA A 285 41.97 -2.90 1.26
N LYS A 286 42.66 -2.28 0.29
CA LYS A 286 44.04 -1.80 0.41
C LYS A 286 44.16 -0.35 0.82
N GLN A 287 43.11 0.46 0.69
CA GLN A 287 43.15 1.86 1.10
C GLN A 287 43.06 1.98 2.63
N PRO A 288 44.14 2.40 3.34
CA PRO A 288 43.97 2.89 4.70
C PRO A 288 43.07 4.12 4.62
N ALA A 289 42.16 4.24 5.58
CA ALA A 289 41.28 5.39 5.78
C ALA A 289 42.08 6.70 5.92
N GLN A 290 42.56 7.28 4.81
CA GLN A 290 43.25 8.56 4.81
C GLN A 290 42.23 9.65 5.11
N MET A 291 42.45 10.33 6.22
CA MET A 291 41.76 11.57 6.54
C MET A 291 42.19 12.63 5.52
N PRO A 292 41.26 13.37 4.88
CA PRO A 292 41.58 14.72 4.49
C PRO A 292 41.79 15.51 5.78
N GLN A 293 43.04 15.80 6.13
CA GLN A 293 43.36 16.84 7.08
C GLN A 293 43.09 18.18 6.39
N GLY A 294 42.21 19.00 6.98
CA GLY A 294 42.03 20.39 6.56
C GLY A 294 40.68 20.68 5.91
N ALA A 295 39.62 20.72 6.72
CA ALA A 295 38.56 21.69 6.54
C ALA A 295 38.04 22.07 7.92
N ALA A 296 38.41 23.27 8.37
CA ALA A 296 37.70 23.94 9.46
C ALA A 296 36.20 24.00 9.11
N PRO A 297 35.27 23.99 10.08
CA PRO A 297 33.84 24.06 9.81
C PRO A 297 33.46 25.48 9.35
N GLY A 298 33.78 25.79 8.10
CA GLY A 298 33.21 26.91 7.36
C GLY A 298 31.80 26.53 6.94
N GLY A 299 30.83 27.33 7.36
CA GLY A 299 29.43 27.15 6.99
C GLY A 299 29.25 27.14 5.48
N ALA A 300 28.67 26.05 4.99
CA ALA A 300 27.95 25.99 3.73
C ALA A 300 26.62 25.24 3.98
N PRO A 301 25.56 25.55 3.24
CA PRO A 301 24.19 25.23 3.63
C PRO A 301 23.92 23.74 3.53
N ARG A 302 23.34 23.16 4.58
CA ARG A 302 22.82 21.79 4.57
C ARG A 302 21.71 21.68 3.52
N PRO A 303 21.75 20.68 2.61
CA PRO A 303 20.54 20.21 1.95
C PRO A 303 19.59 19.74 3.04
N GLN A 304 18.36 20.25 3.03
CA GLN A 304 17.31 19.83 3.95
C GLN A 304 16.88 18.42 3.58
N ALA A 305 17.54 17.42 4.16
CA ALA A 305 17.01 16.08 4.24
C ALA A 305 15.93 16.06 5.34
N ALA A 306 14.72 15.66 4.96
CA ALA A 306 13.59 15.47 5.85
C ALA A 306 13.99 14.54 7.01
N VAL A 307 14.04 15.10 8.21
CA VAL A 307 14.20 14.35 9.45
C VAL A 307 12.85 13.70 9.75
N ALA A 308 12.75 12.38 9.64
CA ALA A 308 11.69 11.64 10.32
C ALA A 308 11.82 11.90 11.84
N PRO A 309 10.74 12.31 12.53
CA PRO A 309 10.86 12.66 13.94
C PRO A 309 11.09 11.41 14.79
N ALA A 310 12.04 11.50 15.72
CA ALA A 310 12.18 10.55 16.80
C ALA A 310 10.91 10.56 17.69
N PRO A 311 10.48 9.41 18.22
CA PRO A 311 9.32 9.37 19.11
C PRO A 311 9.67 10.09 20.42
N GLY A 312 8.98 11.20 20.69
CA GLY A 312 9.00 11.86 22.00
C GLY A 312 9.58 13.28 22.07
N ALA A 313 9.92 13.94 20.96
CA ALA A 313 10.18 15.39 21.00
C ALA A 313 8.85 16.16 20.91
N PRO A 314 8.55 17.13 21.80
CA PRO A 314 7.35 17.95 21.67
C PRO A 314 7.42 18.71 20.36
N ALA A 315 6.44 18.45 19.48
CA ALA A 315 6.27 19.17 18.23
C ALA A 315 6.29 20.68 18.52
N LYS A 316 6.99 21.46 17.68
CA LYS A 316 6.85 22.92 17.72
C LYS A 316 5.36 23.24 17.69
N PRO A 317 4.84 24.09 18.61
CA PRO A 317 3.43 24.42 18.61
C PRO A 317 3.05 24.98 17.25
N MET A 318 2.04 24.38 16.63
CA MET A 318 1.46 24.81 15.36
C MET A 318 1.13 26.30 15.40
N SER A 319 1.23 26.98 14.26
CA SER A 319 0.73 28.34 14.15
C SER A 319 -0.79 28.35 14.39
N ASP A 320 -1.30 29.36 15.09
CA ASP A 320 -2.74 29.52 15.31
C ASP A 320 -3.53 29.62 13.99
N GLU A 321 -2.86 30.07 12.92
CA GLU A 321 -3.39 30.11 11.56
C GLU A 321 -3.54 28.71 10.95
N ALA A 322 -2.50 27.85 11.04
CA ALA A 322 -2.58 26.47 10.58
C ALA A 322 -3.69 25.69 11.31
N ARG A 323 -3.86 25.93 12.62
CA ARG A 323 -4.92 25.29 13.42
C ARG A 323 -6.32 25.75 13.02
N LYS A 324 -6.50 27.05 12.74
CA LYS A 324 -7.78 27.59 12.22
C LYS A 324 -8.12 27.00 10.85
N LEU A 325 -7.13 26.86 9.98
CA LEU A 325 -7.29 26.28 8.64
C LEU A 325 -7.57 24.76 8.69
N ALA A 326 -6.98 24.04 9.64
CA ALA A 326 -7.33 22.63 9.90
C ALA A 326 -8.79 22.48 10.37
N ASN A 327 -9.23 23.35 11.28
CA ASN A 327 -10.61 23.36 11.78
C ASN A 327 -11.63 23.74 10.69
N SER A 328 -11.28 24.65 9.77
CA SER A 328 -12.15 24.97 8.63
C SER A 328 -12.18 23.83 7.62
N ALA A 329 -11.04 23.20 7.30
CA ALA A 329 -10.96 22.06 6.41
C ALA A 329 -11.83 20.89 6.90
N THR A 330 -11.70 20.52 8.18
CA THR A 330 -12.50 19.46 8.80
C THR A 330 -13.99 19.80 8.88
N SER A 331 -14.35 21.06 9.15
CA SER A 331 -15.74 21.53 9.13
C SER A 331 -16.37 21.46 7.74
N TYR A 332 -15.64 21.88 6.71
CA TYR A 332 -16.11 21.76 5.32
C TYR A 332 -16.19 20.29 4.88
N ALA A 333 -15.24 19.46 5.27
CA ALA A 333 -15.28 18.02 5.00
C ALA A 333 -16.48 17.34 5.65
N ALA A 334 -16.79 17.65 6.91
CA ALA A 334 -17.98 17.14 7.60
C ALA A 334 -19.27 17.56 6.90
N ARG A 335 -19.35 18.80 6.39
CA ARG A 335 -20.51 19.26 5.59
C ARG A 335 -20.60 18.54 4.25
N ALA A 336 -19.47 18.28 3.60
CA ALA A 336 -19.43 17.51 2.35
C ALA A 336 -19.94 16.08 2.56
N ILE A 337 -19.54 15.41 3.64
CA ILE A 337 -20.02 14.08 4.01
C ILE A 337 -21.52 14.12 4.32
N ALA A 338 -21.99 15.08 5.11
CA ALA A 338 -23.41 15.22 5.41
C ALA A 338 -24.26 15.48 4.15
N SER A 339 -23.75 16.28 3.20
CA SER A 339 -24.40 16.49 1.90
C SER A 339 -24.35 15.23 1.03
N ALA A 340 -23.29 14.42 1.10
CA ALA A 340 -23.20 13.14 0.43
C ALA A 340 -24.21 12.12 0.99
N ASP A 341 -24.39 12.07 2.32
CA ASP A 341 -25.42 11.24 2.96
C ASP A 341 -26.84 11.68 2.59
N ALA A 342 -27.05 12.99 2.38
CA ALA A 342 -28.32 13.52 1.89
C ALA A 342 -28.67 13.01 0.48
N VAL A 343 -27.68 12.67 -0.36
CA VAL A 343 -27.92 12.01 -1.66
C VAL A 343 -28.46 10.61 -1.48
N VAL A 344 -27.98 9.87 -0.47
CA VAL A 344 -28.47 8.53 -0.13
C VAL A 344 -29.93 8.63 0.32
N ALA A 345 -30.25 9.60 1.18
CA ALA A 345 -31.58 9.83 1.72
C ALA A 345 -32.59 10.49 0.74
N ALA A 346 -32.11 11.08 -0.36
CA ALA A 346 -32.96 11.76 -1.35
C ALA A 346 -33.94 10.80 -2.04
N LYS A 347 -35.20 11.23 -2.15
CA LYS A 347 -36.31 10.43 -2.72
C LYS A 347 -36.52 10.71 -4.20
N THR A 348 -36.06 11.86 -4.69
CA THR A 348 -36.20 12.26 -6.09
C THR A 348 -34.84 12.56 -6.73
N GLY A 349 -34.73 12.37 -8.05
CA GLY A 349 -33.51 12.68 -8.81
C GLY A 349 -33.03 14.13 -8.65
N PRO A 350 -33.91 15.15 -8.73
CA PRO A 350 -33.52 16.55 -8.52
C PRO A 350 -33.00 16.86 -7.10
N GLU A 351 -33.57 16.22 -6.07
CA GLU A 351 -33.06 16.34 -4.69
C GLU A 351 -31.67 15.70 -4.56
N ALA A 352 -31.44 14.56 -5.21
CA ALA A 352 -30.14 13.89 -5.24
C ALA A 352 -29.08 14.72 -6.00
N GLU A 353 -29.42 15.31 -7.14
CA GLU A 353 -28.53 16.20 -7.90
C GLU A 353 -28.17 17.47 -7.09
N ALA A 354 -29.14 18.08 -6.39
CA ALA A 354 -28.91 19.25 -5.56
C ALA A 354 -27.95 18.94 -4.38
N ALA A 355 -28.20 17.86 -3.65
CA ALA A 355 -27.34 17.42 -2.55
C ALA A 355 -25.92 17.03 -3.03
N ALA A 356 -25.80 16.40 -4.19
CA ALA A 356 -24.49 16.07 -4.79
C ALA A 356 -23.71 17.34 -5.16
N SER A 357 -24.37 18.34 -5.75
CA SER A 357 -23.72 19.63 -6.07
C SER A 357 -23.23 20.37 -4.82
N GLU A 358 -23.98 20.26 -3.72
CA GLU A 358 -23.60 20.84 -2.43
C GLU A 358 -22.42 20.11 -1.79
N ALA A 359 -22.38 18.78 -1.88
CA ALA A 359 -21.24 17.97 -1.44
C ALA A 359 -19.94 18.37 -2.17
N VAL A 360 -19.99 18.52 -3.50
CA VAL A 360 -18.85 18.95 -4.32
C VAL A 360 -18.34 20.34 -3.92
N ARG A 361 -19.27 21.28 -3.67
CA ARG A 361 -18.91 22.63 -3.21
C ARG A 361 -18.15 22.59 -1.89
N TYR A 362 -18.64 21.83 -0.92
CA TYR A 362 -17.99 21.73 0.40
C TYR A 362 -16.68 20.93 0.35
N MET A 363 -16.60 19.87 -0.47
CA MET A 363 -15.36 19.14 -0.72
C MET A 363 -14.28 20.06 -1.28
N THR A 364 -14.63 20.91 -2.26
CA THR A 364 -13.68 21.86 -2.86
C THR A 364 -13.16 22.87 -1.84
N LEU A 365 -14.04 23.40 -0.98
CA LEU A 365 -13.66 24.29 0.13
C LEU A 365 -12.77 23.58 1.17
N ALA A 366 -13.03 22.31 1.45
CA ALA A 366 -12.23 21.50 2.36
C ALA A 366 -10.80 21.29 1.83
N ILE A 367 -10.66 20.94 0.54
CA ILE A 367 -9.37 20.79 -0.13
C ILE A 367 -8.60 22.12 -0.15
N GLN A 368 -9.27 23.23 -0.45
CA GLN A 368 -8.65 24.55 -0.47
C GLN A 368 -8.14 24.96 0.92
N ALA A 369 -8.96 24.76 1.96
CA ALA A 369 -8.57 25.04 3.34
C ALA A 369 -7.42 24.14 3.82
N LEU A 370 -7.41 22.86 3.44
CA LEU A 370 -6.33 21.94 3.78
C LEU A 370 -5.01 22.34 3.11
N ARG A 371 -5.04 22.70 1.81
CA ARG A 371 -3.85 23.18 1.08
C ARG A 371 -3.32 24.49 1.65
N ALA A 372 -4.20 25.42 2.02
CA ALA A 372 -3.81 26.65 2.71
C ALA A 372 -3.20 26.36 4.09
N GLY A 373 -3.77 25.40 4.84
CA GLY A 373 -3.23 24.92 6.11
C GLY A 373 -1.84 24.33 5.96
N ALA A 374 -1.62 23.47 4.96
CA ALA A 374 -0.31 22.89 4.66
C ALA A 374 0.73 23.97 4.33
N ALA A 375 0.36 25.00 3.55
CA ALA A 375 1.22 26.15 3.28
C ALA A 375 1.52 26.99 4.53
N ALA A 376 0.59 27.05 5.49
CA ALA A 376 0.76 27.71 6.79
C ALA A 376 1.50 26.86 7.85
N GLY A 377 1.97 25.65 7.48
CA GLY A 377 2.75 24.77 8.35
C GLY A 377 1.95 23.70 9.10
N LEU A 378 0.73 23.39 8.66
CA LEU A 378 -0.05 22.26 9.17
C LEU A 378 0.72 20.94 8.92
N SER A 379 1.15 20.28 9.99
CA SER A 379 1.97 19.07 9.93
C SER A 379 1.83 18.24 11.21
N GLY A 380 2.26 16.98 11.16
CA GLY A 380 2.17 16.06 12.29
C GLY A 380 0.75 15.53 12.53
N PRO A 381 0.47 14.97 13.72
CA PRO A 381 -0.77 14.22 13.97
C PRO A 381 -2.07 14.98 13.73
N GLU A 382 -2.09 16.30 13.98
CA GLU A 382 -3.26 17.15 13.73
C GLU A 382 -3.49 17.40 12.23
N GLY A 383 -2.41 17.51 11.45
CA GLY A 383 -2.47 17.62 9.99
C GLY A 383 -2.91 16.31 9.34
N ASP A 384 -2.40 15.18 9.84
CA ASP A 384 -2.80 13.85 9.37
C ASP A 384 -4.29 13.59 9.64
N ALA A 385 -4.78 13.94 10.84
CA ALA A 385 -6.20 13.83 11.17
C ALA A 385 -7.08 14.71 10.26
N ALA A 386 -6.67 15.95 9.99
CA ALA A 386 -7.41 16.82 9.08
C ALA A 386 -7.42 16.27 7.64
N ALA A 387 -6.30 15.70 7.18
CA ALA A 387 -6.18 15.10 5.85
C ALA A 387 -7.08 13.86 5.70
N THR A 388 -7.13 12.97 6.70
CA THR A 388 -7.99 11.78 6.68
C THR A 388 -9.48 12.14 6.56
N VAL A 389 -9.94 13.18 7.27
CA VAL A 389 -11.35 13.61 7.20
C VAL A 389 -11.67 14.21 5.82
N VAL A 390 -10.74 14.96 5.23
CA VAL A 390 -10.89 15.49 3.86
C VAL A 390 -10.89 14.37 2.82
N GLU A 391 -10.07 13.35 3.00
CA GLU A 391 -10.04 12.16 2.14
C GLU A 391 -11.37 11.40 2.20
N GLN A 392 -11.92 11.18 3.41
CA GLN A 392 -13.25 10.60 3.59
C GLN A 392 -14.34 11.42 2.88
N ALA A 393 -14.26 12.75 2.93
CA ALA A 393 -15.17 13.64 2.22
C ALA A 393 -15.06 13.53 0.70
N ILE A 394 -13.86 13.32 0.15
CA ILE A 394 -13.65 13.08 -1.29
C ILE A 394 -14.33 11.78 -1.70
N THR A 395 -14.03 10.68 -1.00
CA THR A 395 -14.63 9.38 -1.31
C THR A 395 -16.15 9.39 -1.20
N ALA A 396 -16.70 10.02 -0.15
CA ALA A 396 -18.14 10.15 0.03
C ALA A 396 -18.78 10.99 -1.08
N THR A 397 -18.14 12.08 -1.49
CA THR A 397 -18.65 12.97 -2.55
C THR A 397 -18.63 12.30 -3.92
N GLU A 398 -17.56 11.57 -4.26
CA GLU A 398 -17.47 10.82 -5.52
C GLU A 398 -18.51 9.69 -5.59
N ALA A 399 -18.73 8.97 -4.50
CA ALA A 399 -19.80 7.97 -4.40
C ALA A 399 -21.18 8.62 -4.57
N ALA A 400 -21.40 9.77 -3.91
CA ALA A 400 -22.65 10.52 -4.01
C ALA A 400 -22.94 11.04 -5.42
N GLN A 401 -21.92 11.50 -6.16
CA GLN A 401 -22.09 11.91 -7.57
C GLN A 401 -22.54 10.75 -8.46
N LYS A 402 -21.97 9.55 -8.26
CA LYS A 402 -22.37 8.33 -8.99
C LYS A 402 -23.82 7.95 -8.68
N MET A 403 -24.18 7.94 -7.40
CA MET A 403 -25.55 7.64 -6.96
C MET A 403 -26.57 8.68 -7.45
N ALA A 404 -26.21 9.96 -7.49
CA ALA A 404 -27.07 11.02 -8.02
C ALA A 404 -27.30 10.85 -9.53
N ALA A 405 -26.27 10.49 -10.29
CA ALA A 405 -26.38 10.22 -11.74
C ALA A 405 -27.29 9.02 -12.02
N GLU A 406 -27.18 7.95 -11.22
CA GLU A 406 -28.06 6.78 -11.29
C GLU A 406 -29.52 7.12 -10.96
N LYS A 407 -29.77 7.88 -9.89
CA LYS A 407 -31.11 8.35 -9.50
C LYS A 407 -31.73 9.34 -10.48
N ALA A 408 -30.91 10.06 -11.24
CA ALA A 408 -31.35 10.98 -12.31
C ALA A 408 -31.61 10.28 -13.65
N GLY A 409 -31.36 8.96 -13.76
CA GLY A 409 -31.58 8.19 -14.99
C GLY A 409 -30.63 8.56 -16.14
N LYS A 410 -29.48 9.19 -15.84
CA LYS A 410 -28.44 9.49 -16.85
C LYS A 410 -27.44 8.33 -16.91
N ALA A 411 -27.21 7.78 -18.09
CA ALA A 411 -26.17 6.77 -18.34
C ALA A 411 -24.76 7.34 -18.03
N PRO A 412 -23.79 6.52 -17.57
CA PRO A 412 -22.48 7.00 -17.18
C PRO A 412 -21.66 7.40 -18.42
N GLY A 413 -21.46 8.71 -18.60
CA GLY A 413 -20.70 9.24 -19.72
C GLY A 413 -20.95 10.73 -19.97
N ALA A 414 -20.46 11.58 -19.08
CA ALA A 414 -20.12 12.96 -19.43
C ALA A 414 -18.89 13.36 -18.61
N GLU A 415 -17.79 13.55 -19.33
CA GLU A 415 -16.46 13.92 -18.88
C GLU A 415 -16.48 15.11 -17.91
N ALA A 416 -15.62 15.06 -16.90
CA ALA A 416 -15.32 16.23 -16.07
C ALA A 416 -14.78 17.36 -16.96
N PRO A 417 -15.20 18.63 -16.76
CA PRO A 417 -14.55 19.73 -17.45
C PRO A 417 -13.08 19.82 -17.01
N PRO A 418 -12.16 20.19 -17.92
CA PRO A 418 -10.73 20.11 -17.68
C PRO A 418 -10.31 21.05 -16.55
N VAL A 419 -9.39 20.56 -15.72
CA VAL A 419 -8.60 21.38 -14.81
C VAL A 419 -7.78 22.34 -15.68
N PRO A 420 -7.86 23.67 -15.50
CA PRO A 420 -6.98 24.59 -16.22
C PRO A 420 -5.54 24.39 -15.73
N ASP A 421 -4.63 24.18 -16.68
CA ASP A 421 -3.18 24.14 -16.47
C ASP A 421 -2.64 25.42 -15.82
N ASP A 422 -1.53 25.25 -15.08
CA ASP A 422 -0.74 26.27 -14.43
C ASP A 422 -0.52 27.52 -15.31
N ALA A 423 -1.04 28.66 -14.86
CA ALA A 423 -0.59 29.98 -15.31
C ALA A 423 0.02 30.73 -14.12
N ALA A 424 1.28 31.12 -14.31
CA ALA A 424 2.12 31.90 -13.40
C ALA A 424 1.49 33.27 -13.02
N PRO A 425 2.01 33.94 -11.97
CA PRO A 425 1.23 34.83 -11.10
C PRO A 425 0.93 36.19 -11.75
N GLN A 426 -0.35 36.57 -11.74
CA GLN A 426 -0.78 37.92 -12.08
C GLN A 426 -0.87 38.78 -10.81
N THR A 427 -0.03 39.80 -10.75
CA THR A 427 -0.08 40.93 -9.81
C THR A 427 -1.44 41.63 -9.84
N PRO A 428 -1.99 42.08 -8.68
CA PRO A 428 -3.26 42.81 -8.68
C PRO A 428 -3.05 44.23 -9.22
N ALA A 429 -3.64 44.50 -10.39
CA ALA A 429 -3.80 45.84 -10.92
C ALA A 429 -4.96 46.56 -10.23
N ALA A 430 -4.67 47.79 -9.78
CA ALA A 430 -5.63 48.73 -9.21
C ALA A 430 -6.76 49.07 -10.18
N SER A 431 -7.95 49.39 -9.65
CA SER A 431 -8.91 50.22 -10.34
C SER A 431 -9.43 51.34 -9.45
N PRO A 432 -9.73 52.52 -10.03
CA PRO A 432 -9.79 53.79 -9.32
C PRO A 432 -11.19 54.15 -8.79
N ALA A 433 -11.16 55.11 -7.85
CA ALA A 433 -12.25 55.78 -7.13
C ALA A 433 -13.38 56.32 -8.04
N ALA A 434 -14.59 56.65 -7.54
CA ALA A 434 -14.89 57.69 -6.55
C ALA A 434 -16.44 57.80 -6.33
N PRO A 435 -16.98 58.80 -5.60
CA PRO A 435 -16.78 59.13 -4.18
C PRO A 435 -18.12 59.39 -3.44
N VAL A 436 -18.19 59.21 -2.11
CA VAL A 436 -18.97 60.10 -1.21
C VAL A 436 -18.31 60.11 0.18
N ASN A 437 -18.18 61.30 0.75
CA ASN A 437 -17.53 61.65 2.03
C ASN A 437 -18.60 62.43 2.87
N PRO A 438 -18.37 62.84 4.13
CA PRO A 438 -18.30 62.08 5.39
C PRO A 438 -19.24 62.65 6.49
N ALA A 439 -18.98 62.25 7.76
CA ALA A 439 -19.50 62.74 9.05
C ALA A 439 -20.72 61.95 9.58
N THR A 440 -20.82 61.48 10.84
CA THR A 440 -20.16 61.72 12.14
C THR A 440 -20.35 60.42 12.96
N GLY A 441 -19.34 59.87 13.65
CA GLY A 441 -19.06 60.20 15.05
C GLY A 441 -20.03 59.48 16.01
N ASP A 442 -19.60 58.39 16.67
CA ASP A 442 -19.67 58.33 18.13
C ASP A 442 -18.97 57.11 18.75
N SER A 443 -18.39 57.41 19.90
CA SER A 443 -17.51 56.60 20.72
C SER A 443 -18.28 55.56 21.55
N LYS A 444 -17.67 54.39 21.81
CA LYS A 444 -17.69 53.81 23.17
C LYS A 444 -16.66 52.70 23.37
N VAL A 445 -15.81 52.96 24.37
CA VAL A 445 -14.84 52.06 24.99
C VAL A 445 -15.59 51.00 25.81
N LEU A 446 -15.18 49.73 25.70
CA LEU A 446 -15.61 48.66 26.60
C LEU A 446 -14.48 48.35 27.58
N GLY A 447 -14.75 48.61 28.87
CA GLY A 447 -13.90 48.25 29.99
C GLY A 447 -13.96 46.76 30.33
N GLY A 448 -12.87 46.27 30.92
CA GLY A 448 -12.70 44.89 31.34
C GLY A 448 -13.14 44.56 32.77
N ALA A 449 -13.20 43.24 33.01
CA ALA A 449 -13.01 42.47 34.24
C ALA A 449 -13.75 42.84 35.55
N ALA A 450 -14.72 41.96 35.88
CA ALA A 450 -14.94 41.20 37.13
C ALA A 450 -15.34 41.96 38.43
N PRO A 451 -16.05 41.34 39.40
CA PRO A 451 -16.33 39.90 39.62
C PRO A 451 -17.57 39.30 38.93
#